data_AF-A0A522DIK7-F1
#
_entry.id   AF-A0A522DIK7-F1
#
_cell.length_a   1.000
_cell.length_b   1.000
_cell.length_c   1.000
_cell.angle_alpha   90.00
_cell.angle_beta   90.00
_cell.angle_gamma   90.00
#
_symmetry.space_group_name_H-M   'P 1'
#
loop_
_entity.id
_entity.type
_entity.pdbx_description
1 polymer ?
#
loop_
_entity_poly.entity_id
_entity_poly.type
_entity_poly.pdbx_seq_one_letter_code
_entity_poly.pdbx_strand_id
1 'polypeptide(L)'
;MTNLTPKNWHADHAATLTRGQRAADIMRNGMGSWPFVLGFVAFMALWAFVNTIGPTWDRYPFILLNLFLSMLAGLQGAILLIAAKRQDALAAALSQHDYDTNVAAKKDIEILLEINRKQLVIIQELQQILKKEKV
;
A
#
# COMPACT_ATOMS: atom_id res chain seq x y z
N MET A 1 -32.30 2.24 -15.71
CA MET A 1 -31.34 2.74 -14.71
C MET A 1 -30.18 1.76 -14.65
N THR A 2 -29.19 1.91 -15.53
CA THR A 2 -27.99 1.06 -15.54
C THR A 2 -27.06 1.52 -14.43
N ASN A 3 -26.97 0.73 -13.36
CA ASN A 3 -26.01 0.92 -12.27
C ASN A 3 -24.59 0.80 -12.83
N LEU A 4 -24.01 1.92 -13.24
CA LEU A 4 -22.58 2.04 -13.51
C LEU A 4 -21.92 2.15 -12.14
N THR A 5 -21.63 1.01 -11.51
CA THR A 5 -20.66 0.96 -10.41
C THR A 5 -19.42 1.72 -10.89
N PRO A 6 -18.99 2.79 -10.20
CA PRO A 6 -17.83 3.54 -10.63
C PRO A 6 -16.67 2.55 -10.76
N LYS A 7 -16.02 2.55 -11.92
CA LYS A 7 -14.89 1.68 -12.21
C LYS A 7 -13.77 2.07 -11.25
N ASN A 8 -13.67 1.36 -10.13
CA ASN A 8 -12.68 1.62 -9.10
C ASN A 8 -11.28 1.45 -9.71
N TRP A 9 -10.45 2.48 -9.65
CA TRP A 9 -9.07 2.47 -10.17
C TRP A 9 -8.23 1.29 -9.62
N HIS A 10 -8.58 0.82 -8.41
CA HIS A 10 -8.05 -0.40 -7.82
C HIS A 10 -8.20 -1.66 -8.70
N ALA A 11 -9.31 -1.79 -9.44
CA ALA A 11 -9.61 -2.96 -10.25
C ALA A 11 -8.78 -3.00 -11.54
N ASP A 12 -8.50 -1.85 -12.15
CA ASP A 12 -7.63 -1.76 -13.35
C ASP A 12 -6.17 -2.07 -13.02
N HIS A 13 -5.68 -1.70 -11.83
CA HIS A 13 -4.33 -2.07 -11.37
C HIS A 13 -4.15 -3.56 -11.04
N ALA A 14 -5.23 -4.26 -10.67
CA ALA A 14 -5.18 -5.71 -10.49
C ALA A 14 -5.14 -6.49 -11.82
N ALA A 15 -5.62 -5.87 -12.91
CA ALA A 15 -5.66 -6.46 -14.24
C ALA A 15 -4.32 -6.36 -15.01
N THR A 16 -3.44 -5.42 -14.63
CA THR A 16 -2.09 -5.23 -15.22
C THR A 16 -0.98 -5.97 -14.48
N LEU A 17 -1.32 -6.85 -13.53
CA LEU A 17 -0.32 -7.65 -12.82
C LEU A 17 0.31 -8.68 -13.76
N THR A 18 1.62 -8.57 -13.98
CA THR A 18 2.39 -9.64 -14.62
C THR A 18 2.32 -10.90 -13.76
N ARG A 19 2.39 -12.09 -14.39
CA ARG A 19 2.30 -13.38 -13.68
C ARG A 19 3.34 -13.50 -12.54
N GLY A 20 4.52 -12.90 -12.71
CA GLY A 20 5.57 -12.84 -11.69
C GLY A 20 5.20 -11.98 -10.47
N GLN A 21 4.53 -10.84 -10.67
CA GLN A 21 4.09 -9.98 -9.57
C GLN A 21 2.96 -10.64 -8.76
N ARG A 22 2.03 -11.34 -9.42
CA ARG A 22 1.00 -12.14 -8.72
C ARG A 22 1.62 -13.24 -7.87
N ALA A 23 2.60 -13.97 -8.42
CA ALA A 23 3.29 -15.03 -7.69
C ALA A 23 4.07 -14.47 -6.48
N ALA A 24 4.76 -13.33 -6.64
CA ALA A 24 5.47 -12.66 -5.56
C ALA A 24 4.53 -12.18 -4.44
N ASP A 25 3.37 -11.60 -4.77
CA ASP A 25 2.40 -11.16 -3.76
C ASP A 25 1.80 -12.34 -2.98
N ILE A 26 1.48 -13.45 -3.67
CA ILE A 26 0.99 -14.68 -3.03
C ILE A 26 2.05 -15.29 -2.12
N MET A 27 3.30 -15.37 -2.60
CA MET A 27 4.42 -15.87 -1.79
C MET A 27 4.71 -14.96 -0.59
N ARG A 28 4.68 -13.62 -0.74
CA ARG A 28 4.87 -12.67 0.36
C ARG A 28 3.82 -12.86 1.45
N ASN A 29 2.56 -12.95 1.05
CA ASN A 29 1.45 -13.11 2.00
C ASN A 29 1.49 -14.49 2.69
N GLY A 30 1.93 -15.54 2.02
CA GLY A 30 2.08 -16.88 2.61
C GLY A 30 3.29 -17.00 3.55
N MET A 31 4.45 -16.50 3.12
CA MET A 31 5.73 -16.61 3.83
C MET A 31 5.82 -15.68 5.06
N GLY A 32 4.99 -14.62 5.11
CA GLY A 32 4.87 -13.71 6.26
C GLY A 32 3.88 -14.16 7.35
N SER A 33 3.23 -15.32 7.21
CA SER A 33 2.25 -15.79 8.17
C SER A 33 2.90 -16.49 9.38
N TRP A 34 2.40 -16.19 10.59
CA TRP A 34 2.82 -16.86 11.83
C TRP A 34 2.79 -18.40 11.80
N PRO A 35 1.76 -19.07 11.24
CA PRO A 35 1.76 -20.53 11.14
C PRO A 35 2.82 -21.09 10.17
N PHE A 36 3.19 -20.36 9.12
CA PHE A 36 4.27 -20.76 8.21
C PHE A 36 5.63 -20.79 8.92
N VAL A 37 5.91 -19.76 9.73
CA VAL A 37 7.15 -19.69 10.54
C VAL A 37 7.26 -20.89 11.48
N LEU A 38 6.17 -21.21 12.19
CA LEU A 38 6.14 -22.36 13.11
C LEU A 38 6.32 -23.70 12.37
N GLY A 39 5.66 -23.89 11.23
CA GLY A 39 5.82 -25.08 10.41
C GLY A 39 7.24 -25.23 9.86
N PHE A 40 7.86 -24.13 9.44
CA PHE A 40 9.24 -24.11 8.95
C PHE A 40 10.24 -24.48 10.05
N VAL A 41 10.08 -23.92 11.26
CA VAL A 41 10.93 -24.26 12.43
C VAL A 41 10.73 -25.72 12.84
N ALA A 42 9.49 -26.22 12.84
CA ALA A 42 9.21 -27.63 13.14
C ALA A 42 9.82 -28.58 12.08
N PHE A 43 9.74 -28.23 10.80
CA PHE A 43 10.37 -28.98 9.72
C PHE A 43 11.90 -28.99 9.86
N MET A 44 12.51 -27.85 10.15
CA MET A 44 13.95 -27.73 10.43
C MET A 44 14.38 -28.61 11.60
N ALA A 45 13.64 -28.57 12.70
CA ALA A 45 13.91 -29.39 13.89
C ALA A 45 13.76 -30.88 13.59
N LEU A 46 12.71 -31.28 12.85
CA LEU A 46 12.49 -32.66 12.44
C LEU A 46 13.59 -33.16 11.50
N TRP A 47 14.00 -32.34 10.54
CA TRP A 47 15.07 -32.67 9.59
C TRP A 47 16.43 -32.83 10.29
N ALA A 48 16.74 -31.92 11.22
CA ALA A 48 17.92 -32.03 12.06
C ALA A 48 17.88 -33.29 12.94
N PHE A 49 16.71 -33.60 13.53
CA PHE A 49 16.52 -34.79 14.34
C PHE A 49 16.75 -36.06 13.52
N VAL A 50 16.07 -36.24 12.38
CA VAL A 50 16.23 -37.40 11.49
C VAL A 50 17.68 -37.59 11.03
N ASN A 51 18.38 -36.50 10.67
CA ASN A 51 19.79 -36.57 10.26
C ASN A 51 20.75 -36.87 11.42
N THR A 52 20.35 -36.62 12.67
CA THR A 52 21.16 -36.91 13.87
C THR A 52 21.08 -38.39 14.26
N ILE A 53 19.93 -39.05 14.04
CA ILE A 53 19.69 -40.47 14.43
C ILE A 53 19.88 -41.48 13.28
N GLY A 54 19.77 -41.04 12.02
CA GLY A 54 19.95 -41.89 10.83
C GLY A 54 21.39 -41.92 10.29
N PRO A 55 21.64 -42.60 9.15
CA PRO A 55 22.93 -42.54 8.46
C PRO A 55 23.30 -41.08 8.20
N THR A 56 24.52 -40.68 8.57
CA THR A 56 25.00 -39.29 8.52
C THR A 56 25.18 -38.80 7.09
N TRP A 57 24.08 -38.49 6.41
CA TRP A 57 24.07 -37.86 5.09
C TRP A 57 24.50 -36.38 5.15
N ASP A 58 24.30 -35.71 6.30
CA ASP A 58 24.67 -34.30 6.48
C ASP A 58 25.34 -34.10 7.86
N ARG A 59 26.68 -34.19 7.91
CA ARG A 59 27.48 -34.06 9.15
C ARG A 59 27.97 -32.61 9.35
N TYR A 60 28.12 -32.23 10.61
CA TYR A 60 28.42 -30.93 11.21
C TYR A 60 28.73 -29.72 10.28
N PRO A 61 27.97 -28.61 10.38
CA PRO A 61 26.74 -28.42 11.16
C PRO A 61 25.56 -29.02 10.39
N PHE A 62 25.19 -28.48 9.22
CA PHE A 62 24.32 -29.08 8.20
C PHE A 62 24.56 -28.27 6.91
N ILE A 63 25.43 -28.74 6.00
CA ILE A 63 25.94 -27.87 4.92
C ILE A 63 24.83 -27.58 3.90
N LEU A 64 23.99 -28.57 3.61
CA LEU A 64 22.90 -28.46 2.64
C LEU A 64 21.76 -27.63 3.20
N LEU A 65 21.43 -27.82 4.48
CA LEU A 65 20.44 -27.01 5.18
C LEU A 65 20.82 -25.53 5.16
N ASN A 66 22.08 -25.22 5.48
CA ASN A 66 22.58 -23.86 5.52
C ASN A 66 22.60 -23.22 4.12
N LEU A 67 23.01 -23.97 3.09
CA LEU A 67 22.94 -23.51 1.70
C LEU A 67 21.50 -23.19 1.28
N PHE A 68 20.56 -24.07 1.59
CA PHE A 68 19.16 -23.89 1.25
C PHE A 68 18.54 -22.69 2.00
N LEU A 69 18.86 -22.53 3.29
CA LEU A 69 18.47 -21.36 4.08
C LEU A 69 19.01 -20.05 3.50
N SER A 70 20.28 -20.04 3.08
CA SER A 70 20.91 -18.86 2.49
C SER A 70 20.26 -18.48 1.15
N MET A 71 19.95 -19.47 0.31
CA MET A 71 19.23 -19.25 -0.95
C MET A 71 17.80 -18.75 -0.70
N LEU A 72 17.11 -19.32 0.29
CA LEU A 72 15.77 -18.87 0.70
C LEU A 72 15.78 -17.42 1.20
N ALA A 73 16.77 -17.04 2.00
CA ALA A 73 16.92 -15.65 2.48
C ALA A 73 17.18 -14.67 1.32
N GLY A 74 18.03 -15.05 0.36
CA GLY A 74 18.26 -14.26 -0.86
C GLY A 74 17.00 -14.09 -1.72
N LEU A 75 16.24 -15.18 -1.90
CA LEU A 75 14.96 -15.16 -2.61
C LEU A 75 13.93 -14.27 -1.88
N GLN A 76 13.87 -14.35 -0.55
CA GLN A 76 13.01 -13.50 0.27
C GLN A 76 13.33 -12.02 0.08
N GLY A 77 14.62 -11.64 0.11
CA GLY A 77 15.06 -10.26 -0.13
C GLY A 77 14.66 -9.75 -1.53
N ALA A 78 14.80 -10.60 -2.56
CA ALA A 78 14.40 -10.25 -3.92
C ALA A 78 12.87 -10.06 -4.05
N ILE A 79 12.08 -10.98 -3.48
CA ILE A 79 10.61 -10.87 -3.44
C ILE A 79 10.18 -9.59 -2.70
N LEU A 80 10.83 -9.27 -1.57
CA LEU A 80 10.57 -8.06 -0.81
C LEU A 80 10.86 -6.81 -1.65
N LEU A 81 11.98 -6.77 -2.37
CA LEU A 81 12.35 -5.64 -3.23
C LEU A 81 11.38 -5.46 -4.41
N ILE A 82 10.94 -6.56 -5.01
CA ILE A 82 9.93 -6.54 -6.09
C ILE A 82 8.59 -6.00 -5.56
N ALA A 83 8.18 -6.46 -4.37
CA ALA A 83 6.96 -5.99 -3.72
C ALA A 83 7.05 -4.51 -3.32
N ALA A 84 8.21 -4.07 -2.80
CA ALA A 84 8.47 -2.68 -2.44
C ALA A 84 8.40 -1.76 -3.66
N LYS A 85 9.10 -2.09 -4.76
CA LYS A 85 9.05 -1.33 -6.01
C LYS A 85 7.62 -1.12 -6.52
N ARG A 86 6.76 -2.12 -6.35
CA ARG A 86 5.33 -2.02 -6.70
C ARG A 86 4.56 -1.11 -5.75
N GLN A 87 4.78 -1.24 -4.44
CA GLN A 87 4.15 -0.38 -3.45
C GLN A 87 4.54 1.09 -3.66
N ASP A 88 5.80 1.38 -3.98
CA ASP A 88 6.30 2.72 -4.26
C ASP A 88 5.64 3.33 -5.50
N ALA A 89 5.48 2.54 -6.58
CA ALA A 89 4.81 3.01 -7.79
C ALA A 89 3.33 3.36 -7.54
N LEU A 90 2.63 2.56 -6.72
CA LEU A 90 1.25 2.84 -6.32
C LEU A 90 1.17 4.09 -5.43
N ALA A 91 2.10 4.22 -4.47
CA ALA A 91 2.16 5.39 -3.59
C ALA A 91 2.42 6.68 -4.38
N ALA A 92 3.28 6.63 -5.41
CA ALA A 92 3.52 7.77 -6.29
C ALA A 92 2.27 8.17 -7.09
N ALA A 93 1.56 7.20 -7.66
CA ALA A 93 0.32 7.46 -8.40
C ALA A 93 -0.78 8.05 -7.50
N LEU A 94 -0.93 7.52 -6.27
CA LEU A 94 -1.84 8.05 -5.26
C LEU A 94 -1.48 9.48 -4.87
N SER A 95 -0.20 9.76 -4.60
CA SER A 95 0.28 11.10 -4.27
C SER A 95 -0.04 12.13 -5.36
N GLN A 96 0.10 11.74 -6.63
CA GLN A 96 -0.27 12.62 -7.75
C GLN A 96 -1.78 12.91 -7.77
N HIS A 97 -2.61 11.89 -7.58
CA HIS A 97 -4.06 12.07 -7.54
C HIS A 97 -4.51 12.93 -6.34
N ASP A 98 -3.91 12.72 -5.17
CA ASP A 98 -4.17 13.51 -3.98
C ASP A 98 -3.74 14.97 -4.19
N TYR A 99 -2.62 15.20 -4.87
CA TYR A 99 -2.17 16.53 -5.26
C TYR A 99 -3.20 17.22 -6.18
N ASP A 100 -3.65 16.56 -7.24
CA ASP A 100 -4.60 17.13 -8.20
C ASP A 100 -5.94 17.46 -7.52
N THR A 101 -6.42 16.56 -6.66
CA THR A 101 -7.64 16.76 -5.87
C THR A 101 -7.49 17.93 -4.91
N ASN A 102 -6.34 18.04 -4.23
CA ASN A 102 -6.07 19.12 -3.28
C ASN A 102 -5.96 20.49 -3.98
N VAL A 103 -5.38 20.53 -5.19
CA VAL A 103 -5.35 21.75 -6.01
C VAL A 103 -6.75 22.17 -6.45
N ALA A 104 -7.60 21.23 -6.84
CA ALA A 104 -8.99 21.51 -7.17
C ALA A 104 -9.76 22.05 -5.94
N ALA A 105 -9.66 21.36 -4.80
CA ALA A 105 -10.28 21.79 -3.55
C ALA A 105 -9.80 23.19 -3.11
N LYS A 106 -8.50 23.49 -3.30
CA LYS A 106 -7.96 24.82 -3.02
C LYS A 106 -8.64 25.90 -3.86
N LYS A 107 -8.88 25.66 -5.15
CA LYS A 107 -9.60 26.62 -6.02
C LYS A 107 -11.03 26.84 -5.55
N ASP A 108 -11.73 25.76 -5.18
CA ASP A 108 -13.10 25.87 -4.67
C ASP A 108 -13.16 26.68 -3.37
N ILE A 109 -12.21 26.47 -2.46
CA ILE A 109 -12.06 27.25 -1.22
C ILE A 109 -11.82 28.73 -1.54
N GLU A 110 -10.95 29.03 -2.52
CA GLU A 110 -10.67 30.41 -2.92
C GLU A 110 -11.92 31.13 -3.46
N ILE A 111 -12.72 30.43 -4.28
CA ILE A 111 -14.01 30.93 -4.77
C ILE A 111 -14.98 31.17 -3.61
N LEU A 112 -15.09 30.23 -2.67
CA LEU A 112 -15.95 30.37 -1.50
C LEU A 112 -15.55 31.56 -0.62
N LEU A 113 -14.24 31.79 -0.43
CA LEU A 113 -13.71 32.94 0.30
C LEU A 113 -14.02 34.27 -0.43
N GLU A 114 -13.94 34.29 -1.76
CA GLU A 114 -14.31 35.46 -2.55
C GLU A 114 -15.80 35.79 -2.41
N ILE A 115 -16.66 34.78 -2.51
CA ILE A 115 -18.12 34.93 -2.31
C ILE A 115 -18.40 35.45 -0.89
N ASN A 116 -17.77 34.87 0.12
CA ASN A 116 -17.95 35.30 1.51
C ASN A 116 -17.52 36.76 1.70
N ARG A 117 -16.38 37.18 1.13
CA ARG A 117 -15.92 38.57 1.17
C ARG A 117 -16.93 39.52 0.51
N LYS A 118 -17.49 39.15 -0.65
CA LYS A 118 -18.54 39.94 -1.33
C LYS A 118 -19.80 40.07 -0.46
N GLN A 119 -20.23 38.97 0.17
CA GLN A 119 -21.37 38.99 1.09
C GLN A 119 -21.15 39.95 2.27
N LEU A 120 -19.95 39.98 2.84
CA LEU A 120 -19.62 40.90 3.93
C LEU A 120 -19.73 42.37 3.50
N VAL A 121 -19.28 42.72 2.29
CA VAL A 121 -19.40 44.09 1.76
C VAL A 121 -20.86 44.49 1.60
N ILE A 122 -21.70 43.62 1.02
CA ILE A 122 -23.14 43.89 0.85
C ILE A 122 -23.81 44.11 2.21
N ILE A 123 -23.49 43.29 3.22
CA ILE A 123 -24.03 43.45 4.57
C ILE A 123 -23.63 44.82 5.17
N GLN A 124 -22.38 45.25 4.97
CA GLN A 124 -21.92 46.56 5.43
C GLN A 124 -22.67 47.71 4.73
N GLU A 125 -22.88 47.63 3.42
CA GLU A 125 -23.64 48.64 2.67
C GLU A 125 -25.09 48.72 3.14
N LEU A 126 -25.77 47.58 3.33
CA LEU A 126 -27.13 47.52 3.86
C LEU A 126 -27.22 48.15 5.26
N GLN A 127 -26.25 47.87 6.14
CA GLN A 127 -26.19 48.49 7.47
C GLN A 127 -26.02 50.01 7.38
N GLN A 128 -25.24 50.52 6.43
CA GLN A 128 -25.08 51.96 6.24
C GLN A 128 -26.37 52.62 5.74
N ILE A 129 -27.09 52.00 4.82
CA ILE A 129 -28.37 52.51 4.31
C ILE A 129 -29.40 52.59 5.45
N LEU A 130 -29.57 51.51 6.20
CA LEU A 130 -30.48 51.47 7.36
C LEU A 130 -30.12 52.51 8.42
N LYS A 131 -28.83 52.82 8.59
CA LYS A 131 -28.38 53.85 9.53
C LYS A 131 -28.70 55.26 9.03
N LYS A 132 -28.59 55.52 7.73
CA LYS A 132 -28.95 56.82 7.11
C LYS A 132 -30.46 57.07 7.13
N GLU A 133 -31.28 56.03 6.96
CA GLU A 133 -32.74 56.14 6.96
C GLU A 133 -33.33 56.40 8.37
N LYS A 134 -32.57 56.09 9.44
CA LYS A 134 -32.95 56.36 10.83
C LYS A 134 -32.56 57.75 11.36
N VAL A 135 -31.92 58.59 10.54
CA VAL A 135 -31.52 59.97 10.88
C VAL A 135 -32.45 60.95 10.18
#